data_AF-A0A656QFA9-F1
#
_entry.id   AF-A0A656QFA9-F1
#
_cell.length_a   1.000
_cell.length_b   1.000
_cell.length_c   1.000
_cell.angle_alpha   90.00
_cell.angle_beta   90.00
_cell.angle_gamma   90.00
#
_symmetry.space_group_name_H-M   'P 1'
#
loop_
_entity.id
_entity.type
_entity.pdbx_description
1 polymer ?
#
loop_
_entity_poly.entity_id
_entity_poly.type
_entity_poly.pdbx_seq_one_letter_code
_entity_poly.pdbx_strand_id
1 'polypeptide(L)'
;MKNLIVATAAFAAVFATPAFAGDDMAGMNMSAKPSAAKASSNAALTDAEVKKVDATTGMITLKHGALENVGMPPMTMAFKAKDAAMVTQAHEGDKVRVRIENVDGNLTIVRLEKQS
;
A
#
# COMPACT_ATOMS: atom_id res chain seq x y z
N MET A 1 13.09 -60.23 8.73
CA MET A 1 12.32 -61.37 8.20
C MET A 1 11.02 -61.49 8.99
N LYS A 2 9.85 -61.44 8.32
CA LYS A 2 8.54 -62.03 8.71
C LYS A 2 7.77 -61.30 9.87
N ASN A 3 6.55 -60.76 9.76
CA ASN A 3 5.41 -60.97 8.85
C ASN A 3 4.44 -59.75 8.80
N LEU A 4 3.77 -59.61 7.64
CA LEU A 4 2.63 -58.74 7.31
C LEU A 4 1.31 -59.41 7.71
N ILE A 5 0.36 -58.66 8.31
CA ILE A 5 -1.10 -58.95 8.23
C ILE A 5 -1.87 -57.62 8.09
N VAL A 6 -2.66 -57.58 7.02
CA VAL A 6 -3.61 -56.55 6.59
C VAL A 6 -4.97 -56.79 7.26
N ALA A 7 -5.65 -55.73 7.69
CA ALA A 7 -7.10 -55.77 7.93
C ALA A 7 -7.75 -54.44 7.52
N THR A 8 -8.44 -54.50 6.40
CA THR A 8 -9.36 -53.52 5.81
C THR A 8 -10.68 -53.47 6.58
N ALA A 9 -11.20 -52.27 6.83
CA ALA A 9 -12.64 -52.07 7.04
C ALA A 9 -13.04 -50.67 6.56
N ALA A 10 -13.72 -50.64 5.42
CA ALA A 10 -14.38 -49.47 4.87
C ALA A 10 -15.61 -49.10 5.70
N PHE A 11 -15.85 -47.81 5.92
CA PHE A 11 -17.17 -47.31 6.30
C PHE A 11 -17.44 -46.00 5.55
N ALA A 12 -18.17 -46.14 4.44
CA ALA A 12 -18.82 -45.04 3.75
C ALA A 12 -20.23 -44.91 4.33
N ALA A 13 -20.59 -43.72 4.81
CA ALA A 13 -21.97 -43.34 5.07
C ALA A 13 -22.19 -41.94 4.50
N VAL A 14 -22.84 -41.93 3.34
CA VAL A 14 -23.51 -40.79 2.71
C VAL A 14 -24.57 -40.26 3.68
N PHE A 15 -24.56 -38.94 3.92
CA PHE A 15 -25.74 -38.23 4.40
C PHE A 15 -26.06 -37.08 3.43
N ALA A 16 -27.21 -37.20 2.80
CA ALA A 16 -27.84 -36.18 1.96
C ALA A 16 -28.70 -35.23 2.81
N THR A 17 -28.51 -33.92 2.60
CA THR A 17 -29.44 -32.76 2.66
C THR A 17 -30.34 -32.54 3.91
N PRO A 18 -30.49 -31.28 4.37
CA PRO A 18 -31.44 -30.36 3.73
C PRO A 18 -30.83 -28.98 3.39
N ALA A 19 -31.33 -28.41 2.31
CA ALA A 19 -31.20 -26.98 2.01
C ALA A 19 -32.00 -26.17 3.05
N PHE A 20 -31.36 -25.18 3.68
CA PHE A 20 -32.05 -24.13 4.42
C PHE A 20 -31.84 -22.80 3.67
N ALA A 21 -32.93 -22.34 3.05
CA ALA A 21 -33.13 -20.93 2.73
C ALA A 21 -33.82 -20.28 3.94
N GLY A 22 -33.34 -19.11 4.36
CA GLY A 22 -33.92 -18.36 5.48
C GLY A 22 -33.02 -17.21 5.94
N ASP A 23 -33.33 -16.03 5.42
CA ASP A 23 -32.88 -14.67 5.72
C ASP A 23 -32.51 -14.33 7.18
N ASP A 24 -31.54 -13.40 7.27
CA ASP A 24 -31.38 -12.30 8.24
C ASP A 24 -31.28 -12.57 9.75
N MET A 25 -30.08 -12.35 10.31
CA MET A 25 -29.75 -11.08 10.98
C MET A 25 -28.35 -11.10 11.61
N ALA A 26 -27.58 -10.07 11.25
CA ALA A 26 -26.64 -9.35 12.12
C ALA A 26 -25.66 -10.18 12.97
N GLY A 27 -24.71 -10.82 12.30
CA GLY A 27 -23.48 -11.33 12.91
C GLY A 27 -22.67 -10.21 13.58
N MET A 28 -22.54 -10.33 14.89
CA MET A 28 -21.60 -9.56 15.72
C MET A 28 -20.15 -9.99 15.47
N ASN A 29 -19.25 -9.04 15.72
CA ASN A 29 -17.86 -9.22 16.17
C ASN A 29 -16.79 -9.40 15.08
N MET A 30 -15.95 -8.36 14.90
CA MET A 30 -14.49 -8.45 15.08
C MET A 30 -13.87 -7.05 14.94
N SER A 31 -13.37 -6.53 16.06
CA SER A 31 -12.40 -5.45 16.16
C SER A 31 -11.09 -5.88 15.50
N ALA A 32 -10.92 -5.62 14.20
CA ALA A 32 -9.62 -5.67 13.54
C ALA A 32 -9.66 -4.75 12.32
N LYS A 33 -9.07 -3.57 12.49
CA LYS A 33 -8.75 -2.58 11.46
C LYS A 33 -8.21 -3.26 10.20
N PRO A 34 -8.92 -3.29 9.05
CA PRO A 34 -8.24 -3.21 7.78
C PRO A 34 -7.95 -1.72 7.59
N SER A 35 -6.69 -1.34 7.75
CA SER A 35 -6.19 -0.10 7.18
C SER A 35 -6.83 0.05 5.81
N ALA A 36 -7.55 1.16 5.62
CA ALA A 36 -8.05 1.55 4.33
C ALA A 36 -6.83 1.59 3.40
N ALA A 37 -6.60 0.48 2.70
CA ALA A 37 -5.71 0.39 1.59
C ALA A 37 -6.31 1.35 0.57
N LYS A 38 -5.80 2.58 0.62
CA LYS A 38 -6.10 3.62 -0.33
C LYS A 38 -5.49 3.16 -1.63
N ALA A 39 -6.21 2.29 -2.34
CA ALA A 39 -6.01 1.96 -3.73
C ALA A 39 -6.28 3.25 -4.51
N SER A 40 -5.24 4.08 -4.61
CA SER A 40 -5.33 5.40 -5.16
C SER A 40 -4.63 5.39 -6.51
N SER A 41 -5.43 5.06 -7.54
CA SER A 41 -5.27 5.45 -8.95
C SER A 41 -3.89 5.25 -9.60
N ASN A 42 -3.86 4.45 -10.66
CA ASN A 42 -2.77 4.10 -11.58
C ASN A 42 -1.96 5.26 -12.24
N ALA A 43 -1.80 6.42 -11.61
CA ALA A 43 -0.74 7.34 -12.00
C ALA A 43 0.58 6.75 -11.51
N ALA A 44 1.54 6.49 -12.40
CA ALA A 44 2.86 5.97 -12.04
C ALA A 44 3.47 6.85 -10.93
N LEU A 45 3.47 6.32 -9.71
CA LEU A 45 4.13 6.91 -8.55
C LEU A 45 5.55 6.35 -8.52
N THR A 46 6.51 7.21 -8.23
CA THR A 46 7.90 6.82 -8.08
C THR A 46 8.19 6.61 -6.60
N ASP A 47 8.82 5.49 -6.26
CA ASP A 47 9.29 5.25 -4.90
C ASP A 47 10.37 6.28 -4.54
N ALA A 48 10.27 6.84 -3.34
CA ALA A 48 11.19 7.81 -2.80
C ALA A 48 11.32 7.64 -1.28
N GLU A 49 12.44 8.12 -0.74
CA GLU A 49 12.69 8.16 0.69
C GLU A 49 12.80 9.61 1.13
N VAL A 50 12.03 10.01 2.14
CA VAL A 50 12.11 11.33 2.73
C VAL A 50 13.44 11.44 3.48
N LYS A 51 14.31 12.33 3.03
CA LYS A 51 15.58 12.62 3.69
C LYS A 51 15.47 13.78 4.66
N LYS A 52 14.70 14.80 4.29
CA LYS A 52 14.50 16.00 5.10
C LYS A 52 13.18 16.67 4.75
N VAL A 53 12.55 17.28 5.75
CA VAL A 53 11.30 18.01 5.59
C VAL A 53 11.53 19.45 6.04
N ASP A 54 11.29 20.42 5.16
CA ASP A 54 11.34 21.83 5.48
C ASP A 54 9.93 22.43 5.43
N ALA A 55 9.29 22.45 6.60
CA ALA A 55 7.97 23.05 6.79
C ALA A 55 7.96 24.58 6.64
N THR A 56 9.12 25.25 6.72
CA THR A 56 9.23 26.70 6.58
C THR A 56 9.10 27.11 5.12
N THR A 57 9.77 26.36 4.22
CA THR A 57 9.77 26.63 2.78
C THR A 57 8.73 25.80 2.01
N GLY A 58 8.14 24.79 2.65
CA GLY A 58 7.23 23.83 2.02
C GLY A 58 7.96 22.86 1.08
N MET A 59 9.25 22.64 1.31
CA MET A 59 10.08 21.74 0.51
C MET A 59 10.33 20.42 1.22
N ILE A 60 10.37 19.34 0.45
CA ILE A 60 10.67 18.01 0.95
C ILE A 60 11.87 17.48 0.17
N THR A 61 12.96 17.21 0.87
CA THR A 61 14.13 16.54 0.30
C THR A 61 13.85 15.06 0.24
N LEU A 62 13.82 14.55 -0.98
CA LEU A 62 13.49 13.16 -1.28
C LEU A 62 14.65 12.54 -2.03
N LYS A 63 15.07 11.35 -1.59
CA LYS A 63 15.87 10.44 -2.41
C LYS A 63 14.91 9.66 -3.28
N HIS A 64 14.70 10.11 -4.51
CA HIS A 64 13.75 9.51 -5.43
C HIS A 64 14.41 8.45 -6.33
N GLY A 65 13.61 7.48 -6.76
CA GLY A 65 13.96 6.57 -7.85
C GLY A 65 13.96 7.28 -9.21
N ALA A 66 14.04 6.52 -10.30
CA ALA A 66 13.90 7.10 -11.64
C ALA A 66 12.51 7.73 -11.80
N LEU A 67 12.47 9.03 -12.08
CA LEU A 67 11.23 9.75 -12.36
C LEU A 67 11.00 9.75 -13.87
N GLU A 68 10.38 8.70 -14.38
CA GLU A 68 10.12 8.54 -15.82
C GLU A 68 9.25 9.69 -16.37
N ASN A 69 8.32 10.22 -15.56
CA ASN A 69 7.43 11.31 -15.95
C ASN A 69 8.17 12.60 -16.34
N VAL A 70 9.36 12.85 -15.76
CA VAL A 70 10.18 14.04 -16.01
C VAL A 70 11.57 13.69 -16.56
N GLY A 71 11.83 12.41 -16.86
CA GLY A 71 13.12 11.94 -17.38
C GLY A 71 14.30 12.11 -16.43
N MET A 72 14.09 12.14 -15.10
CA MET A 72 15.18 12.31 -14.14
C MET A 72 15.68 10.98 -13.59
N PRO A 73 17.01 10.76 -13.53
CA PRO A 73 17.60 9.57 -12.91
C PRO A 73 17.38 9.58 -11.39
N PRO A 74 17.60 8.45 -10.70
CA PRO A 74 17.52 8.39 -9.24
C PRO A 74 18.55 9.32 -8.59
N MET A 75 18.08 10.32 -7.84
CA MET A 75 18.92 11.29 -7.14
C MET A 75 18.24 11.80 -5.86
N THR A 76 18.97 12.57 -5.06
CA THR A 76 18.43 13.21 -3.85
C THR A 76 18.28 14.71 -4.11
N MET A 77 17.05 15.20 -4.10
CA MET A 77 16.76 16.60 -4.38
C MET A 77 15.55 17.09 -3.56
N ALA A 78 15.51 18.39 -3.30
CA ALA A 78 14.38 19.05 -2.66
C ALA A 78 13.34 19.44 -3.70
N PHE A 79 12.10 19.02 -3.46
CA PHE A 79 10.96 19.37 -4.31
C PHE A 79 9.94 20.14 -3.49
N LYS A 80 9.24 21.06 -4.15
CA LYS A 80 8.17 21.81 -3.51
C LYS A 80 6.95 20.91 -3.36
N ALA A 81 6.35 20.86 -2.17
CA ALA A 81 5.08 20.19 -2.01
C ALA A 81 3.95 21.06 -2.58
N LYS A 82 3.01 20.43 -3.31
CA LYS A 82 1.79 21.13 -3.77
C LYS A 82 0.92 21.58 -2.60
N ASP A 83 0.91 20.82 -1.52
CA ASP A 83 0.09 21.06 -0.33
C ASP A 83 0.94 20.98 0.94
N ALA A 84 0.73 21.91 1.87
CA ALA A 84 1.43 21.95 3.15
C ALA A 84 1.14 20.70 4.00
N ALA A 85 -0.04 20.09 3.85
CA ALA A 85 -0.40 18.85 4.53
C ALA A 85 0.54 17.69 4.17
N MET A 86 1.07 17.65 2.94
CA MET A 86 2.05 16.63 2.52
C MET A 86 3.35 16.77 3.30
N VAL A 87 3.76 18.00 3.59
CA VAL A 87 4.96 18.31 4.37
C VAL A 87 4.77 17.90 5.83
N THR A 88 3.58 18.12 6.39
CA THR A 88 3.27 17.72 7.78
C THR A 88 3.11 16.20 7.95
N GLN A 89 2.71 15.49 6.90
CA GLN A 89 2.56 14.04 6.91
C GLN A 89 3.89 13.29 6.65
N ALA A 90 4.82 13.91 5.93
CA ALA A 90 6.13 13.37 5.66
C ALA A 90 7.05 13.50 6.88
N HIS A 91 7.80 12.43 7.17
CA HIS A 91 8.80 12.41 8.22
C HIS A 91 10.13 11.93 7.66
N GLU A 92 11.24 12.39 8.23
CA GLU A 92 12.57 11.93 7.82
C GLU A 92 12.70 10.40 8.01
N GLY A 93 13.20 9.71 6.99
CA GLY A 93 13.30 8.26 6.93
C GLY A 93 12.06 7.54 6.40
N ASP A 94 10.93 8.24 6.18
CA ASP A 94 9.74 7.60 5.62
C ASP A 94 9.98 7.19 4.17
N LYS A 95 9.60 5.95 3.84
CA LYS A 95 9.45 5.51 2.46
C LYS A 95 8.08 5.96 1.96
N VAL A 96 8.08 6.66 0.85
CA VAL A 96 6.89 7.26 0.26
C VAL A 96 6.88 7.03 -1.24
N ARG A 97 5.70 7.01 -1.83
CA ARG A 97 5.50 7.04 -3.27
C ARG A 97 5.07 8.43 -3.66
N VAL A 98 5.85 9.08 -4.51
CA VAL A 98 5.61 10.47 -4.91
C VAL A 98 5.37 10.56 -6.39
N ARG A 99 4.57 11.55 -6.78
CA ARG A 99 4.44 11.99 -8.16
C ARG A 99 4.94 13.41 -8.26
N ILE A 100 5.95 13.58 -9.09
CA ILE A 100 6.54 14.88 -9.38
C ILE A 100 6.10 15.27 -10.78
N GLU A 101 5.57 16.47 -10.91
CA GLU A 101 5.20 17.06 -12.19
C GLU A 101 5.88 18.42 -12.33
N ASN A 102 6.16 18.77 -13.58
CA ASN A 102 6.61 20.11 -13.92
C ASN A 102 5.37 21.00 -14.06
N VAL A 103 5.15 21.88 -13.09
CA VAL A 103 4.05 22.85 -13.08
C VAL A 103 4.67 24.22 -13.31
N ASP A 104 4.38 24.85 -14.44
CA ASP A 104 4.91 26.18 -14.81
C ASP A 104 6.44 26.28 -14.75
N GLY A 105 7.15 25.21 -15.14
CA GLY A 105 8.62 25.14 -15.07
C GLY A 105 9.17 24.64 -13.74
N ASN A 106 8.33 24.45 -12.71
CA ASN A 106 8.76 24.05 -11.36
C ASN A 106 8.40 22.60 -11.03
N LEU A 107 9.38 21.85 -10.53
CA LEU A 107 9.20 20.47 -10.10
C LEU A 107 8.44 20.44 -8.75
N THR A 108 7.19 20.01 -8.81
CA THR A 108 6.27 20.03 -7.67
C THR A 108 5.74 18.63 -7.37
N ILE A 109 5.71 18.26 -6.10
CA ILE A 109 5.10 17.03 -5.61
C ILE A 109 3.58 17.22 -5.67
N VAL A 110 2.95 16.68 -6.71
CA VAL A 110 1.48 16.74 -6.88
C VAL A 110 0.78 15.64 -6.10
N ARG A 111 1.51 14.59 -5.73
CA ARG A 111 0.99 13.46 -4.94
C ARG A 111 2.08 12.88 -4.06
N LEU A 112 1.74 12.62 -2.80
CA LEU A 112 2.58 11.94 -1.84
C LEU A 112 1.73 10.89 -1.13
N GLU A 113 2.19 9.64 -1.15
CA GLU A 113 1.55 8.51 -0.47
C GLU A 113 2.57 7.82 0.41
N LYS A 114 2.25 7.61 1.68
CA LYS A 114 3.13 6.86 2.59
C LYS A 114 3.15 5.39 2.16
N GLN A 115 4.34 4.83 1.98
CA GLN A 115 4.51 3.41 1.73
C GLN A 115 4.47 2.72 3.10
N SER A 116 3.32 2.12 3.41
CA SER A 116 3.07 1.35 4.64
C SER A 116 3.81 0.02 4.66
#